data_AF-A0A3B5MMZ2-F1
#
_entry.id   AF-A0A3B5MMZ2-F1
#
_cell.length_a   1.000
_cell.length_b   1.000
_cell.length_c   1.000
_cell.angle_alpha   90.00
_cell.angle_beta   90.00
_cell.angle_gamma   90.00
#
_symmetry.space_group_name_H-M   'P 1'
#
loop_
_entity.id
_entity.type
_entity.pdbx_description
1 polymer ?
#
loop_
_entity_poly.entity_id
_entity_poly.type
_entity_poly.pdbx_seq_one_letter_code
_entity_poly.pdbx_strand_id
1 'polypeptide(L)'
;MCVYIYIYIALTVSLTFIYDNHVNNICSTWGTQHFKTFDGDVFQFPGLCEYNLVKDCRESEKKFSVHIRREENDGNITIRYVVVTISENTFNLTETEVTENGNPVTLPHYSGGVKVEESTFYIRLRATKVGIIVMWNREDAVMVEVSNRYKNQTCGLCGDFNGVPVYNEFMDNGFKVTPIELGIKHRVHLPNDECKDPPVEDESKTNVSHSCKAFVSI
;
A
#
# COMPACT_ATOMS: atom_id res chain seq x y z
N MET A 1 -16.60 -40.18 -26.67
CA MET A 1 -16.30 -38.74 -26.91
C MET A 1 -16.66 -37.84 -25.74
N CYS A 2 -17.87 -37.90 -25.15
CA CYS A 2 -18.27 -37.00 -24.05
C CYS A 2 -17.44 -37.12 -22.76
N VAL A 3 -16.97 -38.31 -22.39
CA VAL A 3 -16.19 -38.52 -21.16
C VAL A 3 -14.81 -37.82 -21.24
N TYR A 4 -14.18 -37.83 -22.42
CA TYR A 4 -12.90 -37.15 -22.65
C TYR A 4 -13.03 -35.62 -22.60
N ILE A 5 -14.16 -35.08 -23.07
CA ILE A 5 -14.47 -33.65 -22.97
C ILE A 5 -14.66 -33.24 -21.50
N TYR A 6 -15.35 -34.06 -20.70
CA TYR A 6 -15.56 -33.78 -19.28
C TYR A 6 -14.26 -33.83 -18.46
N ILE A 7 -13.38 -34.79 -18.76
CA ILE A 7 -12.05 -34.89 -18.14
C ILE A 7 -11.16 -33.72 -18.58
N TYR A 8 -11.22 -33.31 -19.85
CA TYR A 8 -10.47 -32.16 -20.36
C TYR A 8 -10.95 -30.85 -19.72
N ILE A 9 -12.26 -30.64 -19.61
CA ILE A 9 -12.85 -29.49 -18.91
C ILE A 9 -12.48 -29.52 -17.42
N ALA A 10 -12.62 -30.66 -16.74
CA ALA A 10 -12.25 -30.81 -15.34
C ALA A 10 -10.75 -30.56 -15.11
N LEU A 11 -9.86 -31.06 -15.97
CA LEU A 11 -8.43 -30.77 -15.94
C LEU A 11 -8.14 -29.28 -16.19
N THR A 12 -8.81 -28.63 -17.15
CA THR A 12 -8.65 -27.17 -17.37
C THR A 12 -9.18 -26.34 -16.21
N VAL A 13 -10.30 -26.73 -15.59
CA VAL A 13 -10.85 -26.08 -14.40
C VAL A 13 -9.89 -26.28 -13.22
N SER A 14 -9.38 -27.49 -13.00
CA SER A 14 -8.36 -27.79 -11.98
C SER A 14 -7.04 -27.06 -12.23
N LEU A 15 -6.60 -26.88 -13.49
CA LEU A 15 -5.42 -26.09 -13.85
C LEU A 15 -5.63 -24.58 -13.67
N THR A 16 -6.85 -24.05 -13.86
CA THR A 16 -7.17 -22.66 -13.48
C THR A 16 -7.24 -22.43 -11.97
N PHE A 17 -7.28 -23.50 -11.16
CA PHE A 17 -7.27 -23.45 -9.69
C PHE A 17 -5.88 -23.63 -9.06
N ILE A 18 -4.81 -23.75 -9.86
CA ILE A 18 -3.45 -23.85 -9.31
C ILE A 18 -2.71 -22.51 -9.56
N TYR A 19 -2.35 -21.87 -8.45
CA TYR A 19 -1.64 -20.58 -8.29
C TYR A 19 -2.48 -19.28 -8.31
N ASP A 20 -3.53 -19.18 -7.50
CA ASP A 20 -3.76 -17.90 -6.81
C ASP A 20 -2.71 -17.83 -5.69
N ASN A 21 -1.53 -17.29 -5.99
CA ASN A 21 -0.55 -16.97 -4.95
C ASN A 21 -1.22 -15.92 -4.04
N HIS A 22 -1.74 -16.34 -2.89
CA HIS A 22 -2.33 -15.47 -1.86
C HIS A 22 -1.40 -14.30 -1.45
N VAL A 23 -0.12 -14.35 -1.83
CA VAL A 23 0.92 -13.34 -1.58
C VAL A 23 0.81 -12.10 -2.48
N ASN A 24 0.09 -12.18 -3.62
CA ASN A 24 0.00 -11.09 -4.61
C ASN A 24 -1.17 -10.11 -4.36
N ASN A 25 -1.89 -10.26 -3.24
CA ASN A 25 -3.01 -9.39 -2.87
C ASN A 25 -2.70 -8.58 -1.60
N ILE A 26 -1.43 -8.60 -1.17
CA ILE A 26 -0.96 -8.01 0.08
C ILE A 26 0.07 -6.94 -0.23
N CYS A 27 -0.29 -5.70 0.08
CA CYS A 27 0.61 -4.57 0.17
C CYS A 27 1.08 -4.40 1.61
N SER A 28 2.30 -3.94 1.80
CA SER A 28 2.83 -3.67 3.14
C SER A 28 3.83 -2.53 3.18
N THR A 29 3.92 -1.86 4.33
CA THR A 29 5.03 -0.99 4.72
C THR A 29 5.61 -1.50 6.02
N TRP A 30 6.93 -1.43 6.21
CA TRP A 30 7.60 -1.88 7.44
C TRP A 30 8.95 -1.17 7.65
N GLY A 31 9.51 -1.27 8.86
CA GLY A 31 10.84 -0.79 9.16
C GLY A 31 11.02 0.71 8.88
N THR A 32 12.27 1.04 8.52
CA THR A 32 12.69 2.36 8.11
C THR A 32 12.25 2.66 6.67
N GLN A 33 10.94 2.89 6.48
CA GLN A 33 10.37 3.48 5.26
C GLN A 33 10.37 2.54 4.02
N HIS A 34 10.29 1.23 4.21
CA HIS A 34 10.12 0.27 3.12
C HIS A 34 8.65 0.08 2.77
N PHE A 35 8.38 -0.09 1.49
CA PHE A 35 7.06 -0.39 0.93
C PHE A 35 7.16 -1.60 0.00
N LYS A 36 6.09 -2.39 -0.06
CA LYS A 36 5.84 -3.44 -1.04
C LYS A 36 4.45 -3.23 -1.65
N THR A 37 4.37 -3.10 -2.96
CA THR A 37 3.10 -3.01 -3.70
C THR A 37 2.34 -4.34 -3.70
N PHE A 38 1.09 -4.34 -4.18
CA PHE A 38 0.34 -5.59 -4.38
C PHE A 38 1.04 -6.52 -5.39
N ASP A 39 1.63 -5.94 -6.43
CA ASP A 39 2.29 -6.65 -7.53
C ASP A 39 3.74 -7.08 -7.22
N GLY A 40 4.25 -6.69 -6.04
CA GLY A 40 5.48 -7.22 -5.45
C GLY A 40 6.68 -6.26 -5.46
N ASP A 41 6.52 -5.04 -5.98
CA ASP A 41 7.60 -4.05 -6.05
C ASP A 41 7.97 -3.52 -4.68
N VAL A 42 9.26 -3.58 -4.38
CA VAL A 42 9.81 -3.08 -3.12
C VAL A 42 10.57 -1.78 -3.37
N PHE A 43 10.22 -0.75 -2.61
CA PHE A 43 10.87 0.56 -2.70
C PHE A 43 10.98 1.22 -1.33
N GLN A 44 11.78 2.28 -1.26
CA GLN A 44 11.91 3.13 -0.08
C GLN A 44 11.40 4.52 -0.39
N PHE A 45 10.64 5.09 0.53
CA PHE A 45 10.14 6.45 0.42
C PHE A 45 10.18 7.16 1.78
N PRO A 46 11.11 8.11 1.99
CA PRO A 46 11.37 8.69 3.30
C PRO A 46 10.45 9.86 3.68
N GLY A 47 9.15 9.75 3.37
CA GLY A 47 8.16 10.77 3.70
C GLY A 47 7.63 10.65 5.13
N LEU A 48 7.44 11.80 5.80
CA LEU A 48 6.86 11.89 7.16
C LEU A 48 5.47 12.55 7.22
N CYS A 49 4.93 12.98 6.08
CA CYS A 49 3.56 13.48 5.98
C CYS A 49 2.53 12.35 6.06
N GLU A 50 1.25 12.70 5.97
CA GLU A 50 0.22 11.71 5.70
C GLU A 50 0.23 11.34 4.20
N TYR A 51 0.27 10.05 3.92
CA TYR A 51 0.28 9.52 2.55
C TYR A 51 -0.84 8.50 2.34
N ASN A 52 -1.40 8.51 1.14
CA ASN A 52 -2.35 7.50 0.69
C ASN A 52 -1.59 6.19 0.41
N LEU A 53 -1.65 5.26 1.36
CA LEU A 53 -1.08 3.93 1.18
C LEU A 53 -1.83 3.20 0.06
N VAL A 54 -3.16 3.15 0.17
CA VAL A 54 -4.04 2.61 -0.89
C VAL A 54 -5.46 3.14 -0.75
N LYS A 55 -6.12 3.40 -1.88
CA LYS A 55 -7.56 3.62 -1.92
C LYS A 55 -8.18 2.98 -3.16
N ASP A 56 -9.50 2.80 -3.11
CA ASP A 56 -10.32 2.46 -4.27
C ASP A 56 -10.45 3.69 -5.18
N CYS A 57 -10.00 3.56 -6.42
CA CYS A 57 -9.91 4.65 -7.39
C CYS A 57 -10.95 4.53 -8.52
N ARG A 58 -11.96 3.67 -8.34
CA ARG A 58 -13.15 3.67 -9.22
C ARG A 58 -13.90 4.99 -9.14
N GLU A 59 -14.38 5.45 -10.30
CA GLU A 59 -15.06 6.75 -10.43
C GLU A 59 -16.39 6.82 -9.67
N SER A 60 -17.16 5.73 -9.64
CA SER A 60 -18.56 5.76 -9.19
C SER A 60 -18.77 5.34 -7.73
N GLU A 61 -17.90 4.53 -7.14
CA GLU A 61 -18.11 3.96 -5.81
C GLU A 61 -16.80 3.63 -5.06
N LYS A 62 -16.12 4.67 -4.55
CA LYS A 62 -14.93 4.48 -3.71
C LYS A 62 -15.32 3.80 -2.41
N LYS A 63 -14.91 2.54 -2.20
CA LYS A 63 -15.32 1.76 -1.03
C LYS A 63 -14.40 1.92 0.18
N PHE A 64 -13.12 2.23 -0.04
CA PHE A 64 -12.16 2.35 1.04
C PHE A 64 -10.98 3.27 0.72
N SER A 65 -10.33 3.75 1.78
CA SER A 65 -8.97 4.30 1.74
C SER A 65 -8.21 3.93 3.01
N VAL A 66 -6.89 3.81 2.89
CA VAL A 66 -5.94 3.59 3.98
C VAL A 66 -4.84 4.63 3.85
N HIS A 67 -4.74 5.51 4.83
CA HIS A 67 -3.67 6.49 4.93
C HIS A 67 -2.78 6.18 6.12
N ILE A 68 -1.51 6.53 6.01
CA ILE A 68 -0.53 6.38 7.09
C ILE A 68 0.18 7.72 7.29
N ARG A 69 0.53 8.01 8.55
CA ARG A 69 1.48 9.09 8.86
C ARG A 69 2.62 8.52 9.69
N ARG A 70 3.84 8.70 9.20
CA ARG A 70 5.05 8.34 9.94
C ARG A 70 5.48 9.48 10.86
N GLU A 71 6.25 9.14 11.86
CA GLU A 71 6.97 10.10 12.69
C GLU A 71 8.38 9.60 12.96
N GLU A 72 9.26 10.54 13.30
CA GLU A 72 10.63 10.26 13.69
C GLU A 72 10.82 10.77 15.13
N ASN A 73 11.21 9.86 16.02
CA ASN A 73 11.52 10.15 17.41
C ASN A 73 12.92 9.62 17.70
N ASP A 74 13.89 10.52 17.94
CA ASP A 74 15.29 10.18 18.23
C ASP A 74 15.94 9.20 17.22
N GLY A 75 15.65 9.40 15.92
CA GLY A 75 16.15 8.55 14.83
C GLY A 75 15.40 7.23 14.65
N ASN A 76 14.39 6.95 15.47
CA ASN A 76 13.48 5.83 15.27
C ASN A 76 12.26 6.25 14.44
N ILE A 77 11.97 5.51 13.37
CA ILE A 77 10.88 5.83 12.44
C ILE A 77 9.73 4.85 12.66
N THR A 78 8.62 5.36 13.20
CA THR A 78 7.40 4.59 13.47
C THR A 78 6.24 5.11 12.62
N ILE A 79 5.09 4.45 12.71
CA ILE A 79 3.82 4.96 12.18
C ILE A 79 3.07 5.61 13.34
N ARG A 80 2.88 6.92 13.27
CA ARG A 80 2.16 7.68 14.31
C ARG A 80 0.69 7.28 14.37
N TYR A 81 0.06 7.14 13.21
CA TYR A 81 -1.32 6.70 13.11
C TYR A 81 -1.64 6.10 11.73
N VAL A 82 -2.71 5.31 11.70
CA VAL A 82 -3.31 4.75 10.49
C VAL A 82 -4.77 5.19 10.41
N VAL A 83 -5.16 5.81 9.30
CA VAL A 83 -6.57 6.19 9.04
C VAL A 83 -7.14 5.23 8.01
N VAL A 84 -8.20 4.51 8.39
CA VAL A 84 -8.92 3.59 7.50
C VAL A 84 -10.35 4.09 7.32
N THR A 85 -10.69 4.48 6.10
CA THR A 85 -12.06 4.85 5.75
C THR A 85 -12.71 3.68 5.02
N ILE A 86 -13.87 3.22 5.48
CA ILE A 86 -14.68 2.20 4.82
C ILE A 86 -16.09 2.76 4.60
N SER A 87 -16.46 2.99 3.33
CA SER A 87 -17.69 3.71 2.98
C SER A 87 -17.74 5.08 3.69
N GLU A 88 -18.67 5.28 4.64
CA GLU A 88 -18.84 6.54 5.38
C GLU A 88 -18.18 6.52 6.78
N ASN A 89 -17.60 5.40 7.20
CA ASN A 89 -17.02 5.24 8.52
C ASN A 89 -15.50 5.42 8.46
N THR A 90 -14.97 6.34 9.26
CA THR A 90 -13.54 6.61 9.38
C THR A 90 -13.03 6.10 10.72
N PHE A 91 -12.08 5.17 10.66
CA PHE A 91 -11.37 4.64 11.81
C PHE A 91 -9.98 5.26 11.88
N ASN A 92 -9.65 5.91 13.00
CA ASN A 92 -8.28 6.39 13.26
C ASN A 92 -7.67 5.52 14.35
N LEU A 93 -6.56 4.88 14.02
CA LEU A 93 -5.81 3.97 14.89
C LEU A 93 -4.53 4.69 15.30
N THR A 94 -4.33 4.85 16.60
CA THR A 94 -3.06 5.26 17.21
C THR A 94 -2.47 4.11 18.01
N GLU A 95 -1.27 4.29 18.58
CA GLU A 95 -0.64 3.27 19.42
C GLU A 95 -1.54 2.85 20.60
N THR A 96 -2.31 3.80 21.15
CA THR A 96 -3.03 3.63 22.41
C THR A 96 -4.54 3.55 22.26
N GLU A 97 -5.12 4.09 21.19
CA GLU A 97 -6.58 4.17 21.02
C GLU A 97 -7.04 3.91 19.58
N VAL A 98 -8.31 3.51 19.47
CA VAL A 98 -9.04 3.47 18.21
C VAL A 98 -10.25 4.36 18.33
N THR A 99 -10.46 5.23 17.35
CA THR A 99 -11.66 6.06 17.23
C THR A 99 -12.44 5.71 15.97
N GLU A 100 -13.76 5.79 16.05
CA GLU A 100 -14.68 5.76 14.90
C GLU A 100 -15.36 7.12 14.79
N ASN A 101 -15.17 7.80 13.65
CA ASN A 101 -15.72 9.13 13.37
C ASN A 101 -15.41 10.15 14.50
N GLY A 102 -14.21 10.07 15.06
CA GLY A 102 -13.72 10.93 16.14
C GLY A 102 -14.13 10.50 17.56
N ASN A 103 -14.92 9.45 17.72
CA ASN A 103 -15.33 8.94 19.03
C ASN A 103 -14.51 7.70 19.42
N PRO A 104 -13.93 7.63 20.62
CA PRO A 104 -13.23 6.44 21.10
C PRO A 104 -14.15 5.22 21.14
N VAL A 105 -13.62 4.05 20.75
CA VAL A 105 -14.34 2.76 20.80
C VAL A 105 -13.58 1.72 21.61
N THR A 106 -14.29 0.83 22.27
CA THR A 106 -13.69 -0.31 22.98
C THR A 106 -13.59 -1.52 22.06
N LEU A 107 -12.43 -2.18 22.04
CA LEU A 107 -12.21 -3.37 21.23
C LEU A 107 -12.57 -4.67 21.99
N PRO A 108 -13.13 -5.71 21.32
CA PRO A 108 -13.48 -5.74 19.90
C PRO A 108 -14.70 -4.87 19.58
N HIS A 109 -14.67 -4.19 18.44
CA HIS A 109 -15.72 -3.28 17.98
C HIS A 109 -16.30 -3.75 16.66
N TYR A 110 -17.62 -3.59 16.46
CA TYR A 110 -18.29 -3.93 15.21
C TYR A 110 -19.28 -2.84 14.82
N SER A 111 -19.05 -2.21 13.68
CA SER A 111 -19.88 -1.12 13.16
C SER A 111 -19.83 -1.08 11.63
N GLY A 112 -20.96 -0.81 10.97
CA GLY A 112 -21.00 -0.63 9.51
C GLY A 112 -20.53 -1.83 8.67
N GLY A 113 -20.52 -3.05 9.23
CA GLY A 113 -19.95 -4.22 8.56
C GLY A 113 -18.42 -4.34 8.67
N VAL A 114 -17.80 -3.49 9.48
CA VAL A 114 -16.39 -3.47 9.83
C VAL A 114 -16.23 -4.08 11.23
N LYS A 115 -15.32 -5.04 11.36
CA LYS A 115 -14.91 -5.63 12.64
C LYS A 115 -13.51 -5.14 12.96
N VAL A 116 -13.33 -4.55 14.13
CA VAL A 116 -12.02 -4.13 14.65
C VAL A 116 -11.69 -4.98 15.87
N GLU A 117 -10.56 -5.67 15.81
CA GLU A 117 -10.09 -6.56 16.86
C GLU A 117 -8.64 -6.26 17.20
N GLU A 118 -8.28 -6.48 18.45
CA GLU A 118 -6.91 -6.39 18.92
C GLU A 118 -6.41 -7.76 19.35
N SER A 119 -5.16 -8.03 19.02
CA SER A 119 -4.36 -9.09 19.63
C SER A 119 -3.11 -8.47 20.24
N THR A 120 -2.31 -9.28 20.94
CA THR A 120 -1.00 -8.86 21.48
C THR A 120 -0.07 -8.24 20.44
N PHE A 121 -0.22 -8.58 19.16
CA PHE A 121 0.73 -8.18 18.11
C PHE A 121 0.16 -7.19 17.09
N TYR A 122 -1.15 -6.98 17.04
CA TYR A 122 -1.74 -6.15 16.00
C TYR A 122 -3.15 -5.68 16.34
N ILE A 123 -3.51 -4.52 15.81
CA ILE A 123 -4.90 -4.14 15.55
C ILE A 123 -5.25 -4.66 14.15
N ARG A 124 -6.37 -5.39 14.04
CA ARG A 124 -6.92 -5.89 12.76
C ARG A 124 -8.28 -5.27 12.51
N LEU A 125 -8.43 -4.60 11.38
CA LEU A 125 -9.70 -4.13 10.84
C LEU A 125 -10.09 -5.01 9.65
N ARG A 126 -11.29 -5.60 9.68
CA ARG A 126 -11.80 -6.48 8.63
C ARG A 126 -13.19 -6.04 8.18
N ALA A 127 -13.33 -5.75 6.89
CA ALA A 127 -14.62 -5.44 6.27
C ALA A 127 -14.94 -6.48 5.18
N THR A 128 -15.49 -7.63 5.56
CA THR A 128 -15.67 -8.78 4.65
C THR A 128 -16.48 -8.46 3.39
N LYS A 129 -17.55 -7.66 3.52
CA LYS A 129 -18.38 -7.26 2.36
C LYS A 129 -17.63 -6.37 1.38
N VAL A 130 -16.76 -5.50 1.88
CA VAL A 130 -15.86 -4.64 1.09
C VAL A 130 -14.64 -5.42 0.60
N GLY A 131 -14.22 -6.47 1.30
CA GLY A 131 -13.11 -7.33 0.92
C GLY A 131 -11.76 -6.67 1.17
N ILE A 132 -11.62 -6.05 2.34
CA ILE A 132 -10.36 -5.46 2.80
C ILE A 132 -10.06 -5.92 4.22
N ILE A 133 -8.78 -6.17 4.49
CA ILE A 133 -8.21 -6.41 5.81
C ILE A 133 -7.04 -5.46 5.98
N VAL A 134 -7.02 -4.70 7.07
CA VAL A 134 -5.89 -3.85 7.47
C VAL A 134 -5.36 -4.37 8.79
N MET A 135 -4.04 -4.57 8.87
CA MET A 135 -3.35 -5.00 10.08
C MET A 135 -2.20 -4.04 10.37
N TRP A 136 -2.11 -3.55 11.60
CA TRP A 136 -1.03 -2.69 12.06
C TRP A 136 -0.46 -3.21 13.38
N ASN A 137 0.87 -3.32 13.46
CA ASN A 137 1.58 -3.80 14.66
C ASN A 137 1.73 -2.75 15.78
N ARG A 138 1.13 -1.56 15.64
CA ARG A 138 1.30 -0.39 16.55
C ARG A 138 2.68 0.24 16.54
N GLU A 139 3.55 -0.22 15.67
CA GLU A 139 4.91 0.31 15.53
C GLU A 139 5.11 0.77 14.08
N ASP A 140 5.86 0.03 13.30
CA ASP A 140 6.40 0.43 12.01
C ASP A 140 5.80 -0.31 10.81
N ALA A 141 4.92 -1.31 11.04
CA ALA A 141 4.46 -2.24 10.02
C ALA A 141 2.94 -2.25 9.82
N VAL A 142 2.49 -1.86 8.63
CA VAL A 142 1.10 -1.94 8.18
C VAL A 142 1.01 -2.89 7.00
N MET A 143 0.03 -3.78 7.04
CA MET A 143 -0.31 -4.71 5.98
C MET A 143 -1.75 -4.47 5.54
N VAL A 144 -1.97 -4.39 4.23
CA VAL A 144 -3.30 -4.28 3.62
C VAL A 144 -3.50 -5.42 2.66
N GLU A 145 -4.54 -6.21 2.89
CA GLU A 145 -5.01 -7.25 1.98
C GLU A 145 -6.32 -6.78 1.32
N VAL A 146 -6.40 -6.90 0.00
CA VAL A 146 -7.61 -6.56 -0.76
C VAL A 146 -8.09 -7.75 -1.59
N SER A 147 -9.39 -7.85 -1.79
CA SER A 147 -9.99 -8.86 -2.66
C SER A 147 -9.59 -8.64 -4.13
N ASN A 148 -9.39 -9.73 -4.87
CA ASN A 148 -9.13 -9.74 -6.32
C ASN A 148 -10.12 -8.92 -7.17
N ARG A 149 -11.29 -8.54 -6.65
CA ARG A 149 -12.22 -7.63 -7.34
C ARG A 149 -11.66 -6.22 -7.56
N TYR A 150 -10.63 -5.83 -6.81
CA TYR A 150 -9.98 -4.52 -6.91
C TYR A 150 -8.81 -4.48 -7.90
N LYS A 151 -8.58 -5.55 -8.68
CA LYS A 151 -7.56 -5.53 -9.72
C LYS A 151 -7.80 -4.36 -10.69
N ASN A 152 -6.74 -3.62 -11.02
CA ASN A 152 -6.77 -2.39 -11.82
C ASN A 152 -7.65 -1.26 -11.24
N GLN A 153 -7.97 -1.31 -9.95
CA GLN A 153 -8.92 -0.37 -9.32
C GLN A 153 -8.34 0.31 -8.08
N THR A 154 -7.10 0.00 -7.71
CA THR A 154 -6.42 0.68 -6.60
C THR A 154 -5.56 1.82 -7.11
N CYS A 155 -5.26 2.78 -6.25
CA CYS A 155 -4.17 3.72 -6.46
C CYS A 155 -3.62 4.21 -5.13
N GLY A 156 -2.36 4.65 -5.11
CA GLY A 156 -1.61 4.95 -3.89
C GLY A 156 -0.21 4.32 -3.95
N LEU A 157 0.49 4.38 -2.82
CA LEU A 157 1.82 3.75 -2.67
C LEU A 157 1.82 2.24 -2.90
N CYS A 158 0.66 1.57 -2.76
CA CYS A 158 0.52 0.14 -3.04
C CYS A 158 0.36 -0.23 -4.52
N GLY A 159 0.32 0.74 -5.43
CA GLY A 159 0.13 0.49 -6.87
C GLY A 159 -1.32 0.30 -7.31
N ASP A 160 -1.50 -0.13 -8.56
CA ASP A 160 -2.79 -0.28 -9.24
C ASP A 160 -3.38 -1.70 -9.19
N PHE A 161 -2.61 -2.67 -8.70
CA PHE A 161 -2.99 -4.06 -8.50
C PHE A 161 -3.36 -4.75 -9.83
N ASN A 162 -2.54 -4.58 -10.86
CA ASN A 162 -2.79 -5.09 -12.21
C ASN A 162 -2.18 -6.48 -12.50
N GLY A 163 -1.31 -6.98 -11.61
CA GLY A 163 -0.59 -8.25 -11.73
C GLY A 163 0.72 -8.19 -12.54
N VAL A 164 1.21 -7.00 -12.89
CA VAL A 164 2.40 -6.75 -13.71
C VAL A 164 3.46 -6.07 -12.85
N PRO A 165 4.53 -6.76 -12.44
CA PRO A 165 5.57 -6.16 -11.60
C PRO A 165 6.42 -5.13 -12.34
N VAL A 166 6.92 -4.12 -11.62
CA VAL A 166 7.97 -3.13 -11.92
C VAL A 166 7.65 -2.10 -13.02
N TYR A 167 7.02 -2.53 -14.11
CA TYR A 167 6.92 -1.69 -15.32
C TYR A 167 5.82 -0.62 -15.24
N ASN A 168 4.83 -0.77 -14.36
CA ASN A 168 3.63 0.09 -14.38
C ASN A 168 3.52 1.00 -13.16
N GLU A 169 4.06 0.59 -12.01
CA GLU A 169 3.90 1.26 -10.72
C GLU A 169 4.70 2.57 -10.65
N PHE A 170 5.84 2.59 -11.32
CA PHE A 170 6.74 3.75 -11.42
C PHE A 170 6.57 4.47 -12.76
N MET A 171 5.36 4.48 -13.30
CA MET A 171 5.03 5.21 -14.52
C MET A 171 3.92 6.23 -14.24
N ASP A 172 4.16 7.47 -14.64
CA ASP A 172 3.16 8.54 -14.62
C ASP A 172 3.01 9.14 -16.01
N ASN A 173 1.81 9.05 -16.60
CA ASN A 173 1.52 9.53 -17.95
C ASN A 173 2.52 9.03 -19.02
N GLY A 174 3.04 7.81 -18.86
CA GLY A 174 4.03 7.21 -19.76
C GLY A 174 5.48 7.58 -19.47
N PHE A 175 5.75 8.37 -18.43
CA PHE A 175 7.10 8.72 -17.98
C PHE A 175 7.47 7.93 -16.72
N LYS A 176 8.71 7.44 -16.68
CA LYS A 176 9.23 6.78 -15.49
C LYS A 176 9.40 7.81 -14.36
N VAL A 177 8.91 7.48 -13.17
CA VAL A 177 9.06 8.29 -11.95
C VAL A 177 9.91 7.57 -10.91
N THR A 178 10.58 8.33 -10.07
CA THR A 178 11.32 7.81 -8.91
C THR A 178 10.36 7.44 -7.76
N PRO A 179 10.77 6.58 -6.81
CA PRO A 179 10.00 6.34 -5.60
C PRO A 179 9.68 7.60 -4.79
N ILE A 180 10.57 8.60 -4.83
CA ILE A 180 10.36 9.90 -4.19
C ILE A 180 9.21 10.65 -4.85
N GLU A 181 9.25 10.80 -6.17
CA GLU A 181 8.20 11.48 -6.94
C GLU A 181 6.85 10.78 -6.80
N LEU A 182 6.85 9.43 -6.85
CA LEU A 182 5.65 8.62 -6.61
C LEU A 182 5.06 8.88 -5.22
N GLY A 183 5.90 8.94 -4.18
CA GLY A 183 5.45 9.20 -2.83
C GLY A 183 4.89 10.60 -2.63
N ILE A 184 5.57 11.62 -3.18
CA ILE A 184 5.09 13.02 -3.15
C ILE A 184 3.74 13.14 -3.85
N LYS A 185 3.54 12.48 -4.99
CA LYS A 185 2.26 12.45 -5.71
C LYS A 185 1.11 11.90 -4.87
N HIS A 186 1.39 11.00 -3.94
CA HIS A 186 0.40 10.38 -3.06
C HIS A 186 0.26 11.04 -1.68
N ARG A 187 0.82 12.24 -1.51
CA ARG A 187 0.63 13.04 -0.30
C ARG A 187 -0.85 13.42 -0.09
N VAL A 188 -1.30 13.33 1.15
CA VAL A 188 -2.61 13.83 1.58
C VAL A 188 -2.44 15.24 2.12
N HIS A 189 -3.17 16.20 1.55
CA HIS A 189 -3.15 17.59 2.02
C HIS A 189 -4.22 17.79 3.10
N LEU A 190 -3.78 17.82 4.35
CA LEU A 190 -4.64 18.12 5.50
C LEU A 190 -4.79 19.64 5.70
N PRO A 191 -5.92 20.11 6.27
CA PRO A 191 -6.06 21.51 6.65
C PRO A 191 -4.95 21.94 7.62
N ASN A 192 -4.27 23.04 7.30
CA ASN A 192 -3.18 23.63 8.12
C ASN A 192 -1.95 22.72 8.31
N ASP A 193 -1.69 21.74 7.45
CA ASP A 193 -0.49 20.88 7.55
C ASP A 193 0.74 21.54 6.89
N GLU A 194 1.70 21.95 7.71
CA GLU A 194 3.01 22.47 7.29
C GLU A 194 4.05 21.34 7.12
N CYS A 195 3.64 20.19 6.59
CA CYS A 195 4.57 19.09 6.35
C CYS A 195 5.44 19.34 5.11
N LYS A 196 6.71 18.91 5.16
CA LYS A 196 7.68 19.05 4.07
C LYS A 196 7.93 17.70 3.41
N ASP A 197 7.95 17.72 2.08
CA ASP A 197 8.30 16.55 1.29
C ASP A 197 9.81 16.26 1.36
N PRO A 198 10.23 14.99 1.23
CA PRO A 198 11.64 14.64 1.11
C PRO A 198 12.23 15.26 -0.16
N PRO A 199 13.54 15.56 -0.18
CA PRO A 199 14.19 16.15 -1.35
C PRO A 199 14.15 15.17 -2.52
N VAL A 200 13.82 15.67 -3.72
CA VAL A 200 13.99 14.93 -4.98
C VAL A 200 15.43 15.14 -5.42
N GLU A 201 16.18 14.06 -5.61
CA GLU A 201 17.53 14.15 -6.17
C GLU A 201 17.44 14.49 -7.67
N ASP A 202 17.91 15.68 -8.06
CA ASP A 202 18.03 16.05 -9.47
C ASP A 202 19.16 15.22 -10.14
N GLU A 203 18.81 14.25 -10.99
CA GLU A 203 19.79 13.57 -11.87
C GLU A 203 20.50 14.54 -12.83
N SER A 204 20.04 15.80 -12.96
CA SER A 204 20.65 16.82 -13.82
C SER A 204 21.90 17.50 -13.23
N LYS A 205 22.39 17.09 -12.05
CA LYS A 205 23.62 17.64 -11.44
C LYS A 205 24.81 16.69 -11.42
N THR A 206 24.71 15.52 -12.05
CA THR A 206 25.89 14.68 -12.31
C THR A 206 26.48 15.06 -13.67
N ASN A 207 27.24 16.16 -13.72
CA ASN A 207 28.28 16.30 -14.73
C ASN A 207 29.35 15.24 -14.44
N VAL A 208 29.06 13.99 -14.84
CA VAL A 208 30.06 12.92 -14.91
C VAL A 208 31.02 13.36 -16.01
N SER A 209 32.14 13.96 -15.59
CA SER A 209 33.32 14.12 -16.43
C SER A 209 33.71 12.73 -16.94
N HIS A 210 33.32 12.44 -18.18
CA HIS A 210 33.78 11.29 -18.93
C HIS A 210 35.27 11.45 -19.20
N SER A 211 36.11 11.02 -18.26
CA SER A 211 37.53 10.78 -18.50
C SER A 211 37.88 9.35 -18.12
N CYS A 212 37.46 8.42 -18.98
CA CYS A 212 38.11 7.13 -19.11
C CYS A 212 38.94 7.13 -20.41
N LYS A 213 40.22 7.48 -20.29
CA LYS A 213 41.32 7.14 -21.21
C LYS A 213 42.57 7.01 -20.32
N ALA A 214 43.39 5.96 -20.35
CA ALA A 214 43.44 4.76 -21.16
C ALA A 214 44.14 3.66 -20.33
N PHE A 215 43.78 2.40 -20.56
CA PHE A 215 44.66 1.28 -20.24
C PHE A 215 45.95 1.44 -21.04
N VAL A 216 47.09 1.57 -20.36
CA VAL A 216 48.39 1.27 -20.96
C VAL A 216 48.73 -0.15 -20.55
N SER A 217 48.56 -1.07 -21.49
CA SER A 217 49.19 -2.38 -21.48
C SER A 217 50.42 -2.28 -22.39
N ILE A 218 51.61 -2.40 -21.78
CA ILE A 218 52.85 -3.08 -22.19
C ILE A 218 53.96 -2.58 -21.25
#